data_AF-A0A7J2ZBV0-F1
#
_entry.id   AF-A0A7J2ZBV0-F1
#
_cell.length_a   1.000
_cell.length_b   1.000
_cell.length_c   1.000
_cell.angle_alpha   90.00
_cell.angle_beta   90.00
_cell.angle_gamma   90.00
#
_symmetry.space_group_name_H-M   'P 1'
#
loop_
_entity.id
_entity.type
_entity.pdbx_description
1 polymer ?
#
loop_
_entity_poly.entity_id
_entity_poly.type
_entity_poly.pdbx_seq_one_letter_code
_entity_poly.pdbx_strand_id
1 'polypeptide(L)'
;MISYAFKRVFRSFGLFAALLLGVMLASSFFAGINVGADTTAKAALLQQLKRIPVDISVGSSSRLSSSDWERMASDIRQIEGVIGAEVISRATLTKKVGENYTVIMVAAISNTSMVYEGLNVVNVEKTLGVNETYVWVGSQAASNVKLND
;
A
#
# COMPACT_ATOMS: atom_id res chain seq x y z
N MET A 1 26.43 43.78 -32.46
CA MET A 1 26.35 42.32 -32.67
C MET A 1 24.90 41.79 -32.71
N ILE A 2 24.02 42.20 -31.78
CA ILE A 2 22.61 41.78 -31.75
C ILE A 2 21.82 42.11 -33.04
N SER A 3 21.96 43.33 -33.57
CA SER A 3 21.32 43.74 -34.84
C SER A 3 21.70 42.83 -36.03
N TYR A 4 22.96 42.37 -36.08
CA TYR A 4 23.44 41.45 -37.11
C TYR A 4 22.84 40.05 -36.96
N ALA A 5 22.68 39.56 -35.74
CA ALA A 5 22.05 38.27 -35.45
C ALA A 5 20.57 38.26 -35.90
N PHE A 6 19.80 39.30 -35.57
CA PHE A 6 18.41 39.44 -36.02
C PHE A 6 18.29 39.48 -37.55
N LYS A 7 19.15 40.25 -38.22
CA LYS A 7 19.15 40.33 -39.70
C LYS A 7 19.43 38.98 -40.34
N ARG A 8 20.27 38.16 -39.70
CA ARG A 8 20.57 36.78 -40.13
C ARG A 8 19.38 35.83 -39.93
N VAL A 9 18.62 35.97 -38.84
CA VAL A 9 17.40 35.18 -38.59
C VAL A 9 16.37 35.38 -39.70
N PHE A 10 16.06 36.64 -40.05
CA PHE A 10 15.10 36.94 -41.13
C PHE A 10 15.59 36.48 -42.51
N ARG A 11 16.89 36.59 -42.79
CA ARG A 11 17.47 36.13 -44.07
C ARG A 11 17.46 34.61 -44.24
N SER A 12 17.45 33.86 -43.14
CA SER A 12 17.51 32.38 -43.12
C SER A 12 16.34 31.78 -42.35
N PHE A 13 15.15 32.37 -42.50
CA PHE A 13 13.99 32.08 -41.68
C PHE A 13 13.57 30.61 -41.69
N GLY A 14 13.61 29.93 -42.86
CA GLY A 14 13.26 28.50 -42.94
C GLY A 14 14.16 27.60 -42.10
N LEU A 15 15.48 27.85 -42.13
CA LEU A 15 16.45 27.08 -41.32
C LEU A 15 16.29 27.40 -39.82
N PHE A 16 16.05 28.66 -39.49
CA PHE A 16 15.81 29.09 -38.11
C PHE A 16 14.52 28.48 -37.54
N ALA A 17 13.44 28.50 -38.32
CA ALA A 17 12.16 27.90 -37.93
C ALA A 17 12.28 26.39 -37.73
N ALA A 18 12.97 25.68 -38.62
CA ALA A 18 13.21 24.25 -38.48
C ALA A 18 14.02 23.91 -37.22
N LEU A 19 15.08 24.67 -36.93
CA LEU A 19 15.87 24.52 -35.70
C LEU A 19 15.03 24.81 -34.45
N LEU A 20 14.29 25.91 -34.45
CA LEU A 20 13.44 26.32 -33.34
C LEU A 20 12.38 25.26 -33.05
N LEU A 21 11.72 24.73 -34.08
CA LEU A 21 10.76 23.64 -33.95
C LEU A 21 11.41 22.37 -33.39
N GLY A 22 12.60 22.01 -33.86
CA GLY A 22 13.34 20.87 -33.33
C GLY A 22 13.67 21.02 -31.84
N VAL A 23 14.13 22.20 -31.41
CA VAL A 23 14.40 22.50 -30.00
C VAL A 23 13.12 22.47 -29.19
N MET A 24 12.04 23.13 -29.64
CA MET A 24 10.76 23.12 -28.92
C MET A 24 10.17 21.72 -28.78
N LEU A 25 10.25 20.90 -29.83
CA LEU A 25 9.72 19.54 -29.81
C LEU A 25 10.56 18.65 -28.89
N ALA A 26 11.89 18.74 -28.95
CA ALA A 26 12.77 18.01 -28.05
C ALA A 26 12.56 18.41 -26.58
N SER A 27 12.46 19.72 -26.29
CA SER A 27 12.20 20.22 -24.94
C SER A 27 10.82 19.79 -24.42
N SER A 28 9.79 19.86 -25.26
CA SER A 28 8.43 19.44 -24.89
C SER A 28 8.35 17.93 -24.68
N PHE A 29 9.05 17.14 -25.50
CA PHE A 29 9.12 15.69 -25.35
C PHE A 29 9.83 15.29 -24.06
N PHE A 30 10.97 15.91 -23.75
CA PHE A 30 11.70 15.63 -22.52
C PHE A 30 10.91 16.04 -21.27
N ALA A 31 10.29 17.22 -21.28
CA ALA A 31 9.41 17.66 -20.19
C ALA A 31 8.20 16.73 -20.03
N GLY A 32 7.59 16.32 -21.15
CA GLY A 32 6.44 15.41 -21.18
C GLY A 32 6.78 14.04 -20.62
N ILE A 33 7.95 13.47 -20.97
CA ILE A 33 8.41 12.20 -20.39
C ILE A 33 8.62 12.35 -18.89
N ASN A 34 9.27 13.42 -18.43
CA ASN A 34 9.58 13.57 -17.02
C ASN A 34 8.30 13.69 -16.17
N VAL A 35 7.37 14.54 -16.58
CA VAL A 35 6.06 14.69 -15.91
C VAL A 35 5.23 13.42 -16.02
N GLY A 36 5.26 12.74 -17.17
CA GLY A 36 4.55 11.48 -17.39
C GLY A 36 5.07 10.35 -16.50
N ALA A 37 6.39 10.23 -16.36
CA ALA A 37 7.05 9.26 -15.50
C ALA A 37 6.70 9.50 -14.03
N ASP A 38 6.82 10.74 -13.55
CA ASP A 38 6.49 11.10 -12.17
C ASP A 38 5.03 10.82 -11.83
N THR A 39 4.12 11.17 -12.75
CA THR A 39 2.68 10.93 -12.56
C THR A 39 2.38 9.43 -12.52
N THR A 40 2.99 8.65 -13.41
CA THR A 40 2.81 7.19 -13.46
C THR A 40 3.40 6.51 -12.24
N ALA A 41 4.60 6.90 -11.82
CA ALA A 41 5.26 6.37 -10.62
C ALA A 41 4.43 6.67 -9.36
N LYS A 42 3.92 7.90 -9.23
CA LYS A 42 3.04 8.28 -8.12
C LYS A 42 1.74 7.47 -8.14
N ALA A 43 1.10 7.31 -9.30
CA ALA A 43 -0.12 6.53 -9.42
C ALA A 43 0.10 5.05 -9.04
N ALA A 44 1.19 4.46 -9.53
CA ALA A 44 1.57 3.09 -9.20
C ALA A 44 1.87 2.94 -7.69
N LEU A 45 2.61 3.86 -7.10
CA LEU A 45 2.91 3.86 -5.66
C LEU A 45 1.63 3.98 -4.83
N LEU A 46 0.75 4.93 -5.15
CA LEU A 46 -0.52 5.10 -4.43
C LEU A 46 -1.41 3.87 -4.57
N GLN A 47 -1.40 3.19 -5.73
CA GLN A 47 -2.13 1.95 -5.92
C GLN A 47 -1.57 0.82 -5.04
N GLN A 48 -0.26 0.73 -4.85
CA GLN A 48 0.34 -0.25 -3.95
C GLN A 48 0.07 0.09 -2.48
N LEU A 49 0.18 1.36 -2.08
CA LEU A 49 -0.11 1.82 -0.73
C LEU A 49 -1.57 1.57 -0.35
N LYS A 50 -2.52 1.76 -1.27
CA LYS A 50 -3.94 1.43 -1.02
C LYS A 50 -4.21 -0.04 -0.67
N ARG A 51 -3.28 -0.95 -0.98
CA ARG A 51 -3.39 -2.38 -0.62
C ARG A 51 -2.86 -2.68 0.78
N ILE A 52 -2.19 -1.72 1.42
CA ILE A 52 -1.65 -1.86 2.77
C ILE A 52 -2.74 -1.32 3.72
N PRO A 53 -3.41 -2.20 4.50
CA PRO A 53 -4.50 -1.77 5.36
C PRO A 53 -4.00 -1.02 6.61
N VAL A 54 -2.75 -1.22 7.02
CA VAL A 54 -2.18 -0.60 8.23
C VAL A 54 -0.73 -0.22 7.95
N ASP A 55 -0.41 1.06 8.13
CA ASP A 55 0.93 1.61 7.86
C ASP A 55 1.91 1.41 9.03
N ILE A 56 1.40 1.40 10.26
CA ILE A 56 2.22 1.38 11.49
C ILE A 56 1.65 0.36 12.48
N SER A 57 2.50 -0.50 13.03
CA SER A 57 2.16 -1.39 14.14
C SER A 57 2.86 -0.97 15.41
N VAL A 58 2.09 -0.78 16.49
CA VAL A 58 2.62 -0.49 17.82
C VAL A 58 2.49 -1.73 18.68
N GLY A 59 3.58 -2.10 19.37
CA GLY A 59 3.61 -3.18 20.34
C GLY A 59 4.16 -2.68 21.67
N SER A 60 3.86 -3.41 22.75
CA SER A 60 4.41 -3.14 24.07
C SER A 60 5.15 -4.35 24.59
N SER A 61 6.29 -4.12 25.25
CA SER A 61 7.01 -5.14 26.01
C SER A 61 6.38 -5.38 27.40
N SER A 62 5.59 -4.43 27.89
CA SER A 62 4.85 -4.56 29.15
C SER A 62 3.48 -5.21 28.92
N ARG A 63 3.00 -5.93 29.94
CA ARG A 63 1.64 -6.48 29.93
C ARG A 63 0.64 -5.35 30.16
N LEU A 64 0.01 -4.90 29.09
CA LEU A 64 -1.08 -3.93 29.12
C LEU A 64 -2.43 -4.64 29.19
N SER A 65 -3.38 -4.03 29.89
CA SER A 65 -4.76 -4.51 29.90
C SER A 65 -5.46 -4.17 28.58
N SER A 66 -6.57 -4.85 28.27
CA SER A 66 -7.37 -4.51 27.09
C SER A 66 -7.84 -3.06 27.09
N SER A 67 -8.19 -2.50 28.25
CA SER A 67 -8.57 -1.09 28.37
C SER A 67 -7.43 -0.12 28.10
N ASP A 68 -6.18 -0.49 28.39
CA ASP A 68 -5.02 0.36 28.10
C ASP A 68 -4.75 0.41 26.60
N TRP A 69 -4.91 -0.72 25.90
CA TRP A 69 -4.82 -0.78 24.44
C TRP A 69 -5.89 0.06 23.75
N GLU A 70 -7.14 -0.01 24.23
CA GLU A 70 -8.25 0.80 23.69
C GLU A 70 -8.02 2.29 23.92
N ARG A 71 -7.54 2.69 25.10
CA ARG A 71 -7.16 4.08 25.39
C ARG A 71 -6.06 4.56 24.45
N MET A 72 -5.00 3.77 24.29
CA MET A 72 -3.92 4.12 23.38
C MET A 72 -4.39 4.24 21.93
N ALA A 73 -5.26 3.34 21.46
CA ALA A 73 -5.86 3.47 20.14
C ALA A 73 -6.70 4.76 20.01
N SER A 74 -7.44 5.14 21.05
CA SER A 74 -8.19 6.40 21.06
C SER A 74 -7.30 7.64 21.07
N ASP A 75 -6.17 7.61 21.78
CA ASP A 75 -5.21 8.70 21.83
C ASP A 75 -4.47 8.86 20.49
N ILE A 76 -4.08 7.75 19.87
CA ILE A 76 -3.43 7.75 18.54
C ILE A 76 -4.35 8.36 17.47
N ARG A 77 -5.66 8.09 17.52
CA ARG A 77 -6.64 8.69 16.59
C ARG A 77 -6.76 10.21 16.70
N GLN A 78 -6.31 10.81 17.81
CA GLN A 78 -6.34 12.27 18.00
C GLN A 78 -5.11 12.97 17.41
N ILE A 79 -4.09 12.21 16.98
CA ILE A 79 -2.88 12.75 16.38
C ILE A 79 -3.19 13.22 14.95
N GLU A 80 -2.79 14.45 14.61
CA GLU A 80 -2.97 15.01 13.28
C GLU A 80 -2.33 14.11 12.20
N GLY A 81 -3.08 13.81 11.15
CA GLY A 81 -2.64 12.95 10.05
C GLY A 81 -2.94 11.45 10.25
N VAL A 82 -3.38 11.03 11.43
CA VAL A 82 -3.85 9.65 11.65
C VAL A 82 -5.31 9.53 11.21
N ILE A 83 -5.57 8.66 10.22
CA ILE A 83 -6.92 8.41 9.70
C ILE A 83 -7.69 7.35 10.50
N GLY A 84 -6.99 6.51 11.25
CA GLY A 84 -7.57 5.41 12.02
C GLY A 84 -6.52 4.72 12.88
N ALA A 85 -6.98 4.05 13.93
CA ALA A 85 -6.16 3.17 14.76
C ALA A 85 -7.04 2.02 15.25
N GLU A 86 -6.51 0.81 15.24
CA GLU A 86 -7.24 -0.38 15.66
C GLU A 86 -6.36 -1.29 16.51
N VAL A 87 -6.99 -2.00 17.45
CA VAL A 87 -6.32 -2.99 18.28
C VAL A 87 -6.46 -4.35 17.60
N ILE A 88 -5.31 -4.97 17.30
CA ILE A 88 -5.25 -6.32 16.74
C ILE A 88 -4.54 -7.21 17.75
N SER A 89 -5.21 -8.28 18.18
CA SER A 89 -4.60 -9.28 19.06
C SER A 89 -3.89 -10.33 18.23
N ARG A 90 -2.65 -10.66 18.57
CA ARG A 90 -1.86 -11.69 17.88
C ARG A 90 -1.34 -12.70 18.89
N ALA A 91 -1.40 -13.97 18.53
CA ALA A 91 -0.86 -15.06 19.32
C ALA A 91 -0.10 -16.02 18.40
N THR A 92 1.01 -16.53 18.90
CA THR A 92 1.74 -17.62 18.25
C THR A 92 1.37 -18.91 18.96
N LEU A 93 0.79 -19.85 18.23
CA LEU A 93 0.45 -21.18 18.70
C LEU A 93 1.38 -22.20 18.07
N THR A 94 1.87 -23.15 18.85
CA THR A 94 2.58 -24.31 18.33
C THR A 94 1.65 -25.50 18.36
N LYS A 95 1.28 -26.02 17.19
CA LYS A 95 0.40 -27.20 17.05
C LYS A 95 1.18 -28.35 16.43
N LYS A 96 0.97 -29.56 16.94
CA LYS A 96 1.49 -30.77 16.32
C LYS A 96 0.60 -31.13 15.12
N VAL A 97 1.20 -31.27 13.94
CA VAL A 97 0.53 -31.68 12.70
C VAL A 97 1.27 -32.89 12.16
N GLY A 98 0.66 -34.07 12.30
CA GLY A 98 1.35 -35.34 12.03
C GLY A 98 2.51 -35.56 13.00
N GLU A 99 3.71 -35.81 12.49
CA GLU A 99 4.93 -35.98 13.30
C GLU A 99 5.69 -34.67 13.57
N ASN A 100 5.34 -33.57 12.87
CA ASN A 100 6.05 -32.29 12.97
C ASN A 100 5.29 -31.28 13.83
N TYR A 101 6.03 -30.35 14.43
CA TYR A 101 5.45 -29.16 15.06
C TYR A 101 5.37 -28.02 14.05
N THR A 102 4.20 -27.41 13.93
CA THR A 102 3.98 -26.24 13.09
C THR A 102 3.68 -25.04 13.99
N VAL A 103 4.38 -23.94 13.72
CA VAL A 103 4.13 -22.65 14.35
C VAL A 103 3.07 -21.93 13.53
N ILE A 104 1.96 -21.58 14.17
CA ILE A 104 0.81 -20.91 13.57
C ILE A 104 0.66 -19.55 14.26
N MET A 105 0.67 -18.48 13.47
CA MET A 105 0.31 -17.16 13.97
C MET A 105 -1.20 -16.97 13.78
N VAL A 106 -1.89 -16.69 14.88
CA VAL A 106 -3.31 -16.37 14.91
C VAL A 106 -3.44 -14.88 15.17
N ALA A 107 -4.25 -14.21 14.36
CA ALA A 107 -4.64 -12.82 14.57
C ALA A 107 -6.15 -12.76 14.79
N ALA A 108 -6.56 -12.15 15.90
CA ALA A 108 -7.94 -11.79 16.15
C ALA A 108 -8.13 -10.33 15.76
N ILE A 109 -9.08 -10.10 14.85
CA ILE A 109 -9.43 -8.80 14.28
C ILE A 109 -10.92 -8.54 14.50
N SER A 110 -11.28 -7.27 14.69
CA SER A 110 -12.69 -6.86 14.76
C SER A 110 -13.35 -6.96 13.39
N ASN A 111 -14.66 -7.22 13.34
CA ASN A 111 -15.44 -7.14 12.09
C ASN A 111 -15.63 -5.69 11.59
N THR A 112 -15.28 -4.69 12.40
CA THR A 112 -15.26 -3.28 12.03
C THR A 112 -13.85 -2.76 11.76
N SER A 113 -12.86 -3.67 11.63
CA SER A 113 -11.46 -3.29 11.42
C SER A 113 -11.14 -3.07 9.94
N MET A 114 -10.24 -2.15 9.65
CA MET A 114 -9.74 -1.89 8.29
C MET A 114 -8.99 -3.10 7.73
N VAL A 115 -8.27 -3.85 8.58
CA VAL A 115 -7.68 -5.13 8.17
C VAL A 115 -8.76 -6.10 7.73
N TYR A 116 -9.87 -6.21 8.46
CA TYR A 116 -10.99 -7.07 8.07
C TYR A 116 -11.61 -6.65 6.74
N GLU A 117 -11.83 -5.36 6.51
CA GLU A 117 -12.34 -4.83 5.22
C GLU A 117 -11.38 -5.10 4.05
N GLY A 118 -10.07 -5.14 4.30
CA GLY A 118 -9.04 -5.39 3.28
C GLY A 118 -8.85 -6.87 2.91
N LEU A 119 -9.49 -7.81 3.61
CA LEU A 119 -9.34 -9.24 3.35
C LEU A 119 -10.26 -9.71 2.21
N ASN A 120 -9.69 -10.46 1.27
CA ASN A 120 -10.44 -11.13 0.20
C ASN A 120 -10.56 -12.63 0.49
N VAL A 121 -11.79 -13.12 0.59
CA VAL A 121 -12.09 -14.55 0.76
C VAL A 121 -12.07 -15.23 -0.60
N VAL A 122 -11.21 -16.24 -0.77
CA VAL A 122 -11.00 -16.91 -2.07
C VAL A 122 -11.88 -18.14 -2.24
N ASN A 123 -12.23 -18.84 -1.16
CA ASN A 123 -12.71 -20.22 -1.23
C ASN A 123 -14.17 -20.44 -0.78
N VAL A 124 -14.92 -19.35 -0.53
CA VAL A 124 -16.35 -19.39 -0.16
C VAL A 124 -17.03 -18.17 -0.78
N GLU A 125 -18.22 -18.31 -1.36
CA GLU A 125 -19.06 -17.19 -1.88
C GLU A 125 -19.57 -16.23 -0.78
N LYS A 126 -18.99 -16.27 0.42
CA LYS A 126 -19.43 -15.51 1.58
C LYS A 126 -18.35 -14.53 2.03
N THR A 127 -18.82 -13.34 2.40
CA THR A 127 -18.10 -12.38 3.23
C THR A 127 -17.65 -13.03 4.54
N LEU A 128 -16.56 -12.54 5.12
CA LEU A 128 -16.04 -13.02 6.40
C LEU A 128 -17.16 -13.03 7.47
N GLY A 129 -17.47 -14.15 8.11
CA GLY A 129 -18.42 -14.19 9.23
C GLY A 129 -17.77 -13.78 10.56
N VAL A 130 -18.59 -13.32 11.51
CA VAL A 130 -18.15 -13.12 12.90
C VAL A 130 -17.92 -14.49 13.54
N ASN A 131 -16.85 -14.63 14.34
CA ASN A 131 -16.44 -15.88 15.00
C ASN A 131 -16.04 -17.02 14.05
N GLU A 132 -15.70 -16.70 12.80
CA GLU A 132 -15.15 -17.67 11.87
C GLU A 132 -13.62 -17.54 11.80
N THR A 133 -12.94 -18.67 11.59
CA THR A 133 -11.48 -18.71 11.46
C THR A 133 -11.10 -18.89 10.00
N TYR A 134 -10.26 -18.00 9.51
CA TYR A 134 -9.79 -17.99 8.13
C TYR A 134 -8.31 -18.33 8.08
N VAL A 135 -7.93 -19.12 7.09
CA VAL A 135 -6.54 -19.53 6.87
C VAL A 135 -6.02 -18.89 5.60
N TRP A 136 -4.85 -18.27 5.68
CA TRP A 136 -4.17 -17.71 4.52
C TRP A 136 -3.84 -18.83 3.53
N VAL A 137 -4.35 -18.72 2.29
CA VAL A 137 -4.29 -19.77 1.27
C VAL A 137 -2.86 -20.24 0.98
N GLY A 138 -1.89 -19.32 0.97
CA GLY A 138 -0.48 -19.63 0.76
C GLY A 138 0.29 -20.10 1.99
N SER A 139 -0.37 -20.32 3.14
CA SER A 139 0.32 -20.69 4.37
C SER A 139 0.59 -22.20 4.41
N GLN A 140 1.72 -22.60 5.01
CA GLN A 140 2.02 -24.02 5.22
C GLN A 140 0.97 -24.73 6.08
N ALA A 141 0.25 -23.98 6.92
CA ALA A 141 -0.84 -24.50 7.73
C ALA A 141 -2.13 -24.77 6.91
N ALA A 142 -2.29 -24.15 5.73
CA ALA A 142 -3.51 -24.28 4.92
C ALA A 142 -3.78 -25.71 4.46
N SER A 143 -2.73 -26.50 4.18
CA SER A 143 -2.88 -27.92 3.81
C SER A 143 -3.30 -28.81 4.98
N ASN A 144 -3.21 -28.30 6.21
CA ASN A 144 -3.30 -29.07 7.43
C ASN A 144 -4.56 -28.75 8.26
N VAL A 145 -5.34 -27.76 7.83
CA VAL A 145 -6.61 -27.37 8.48
C VAL A 145 -7.76 -27.76 7.55
N LYS A 146 -8.69 -28.57 8.05
CA LYS A 146 -9.91 -28.91 7.33
C LYS A 146 -10.98 -27.86 7.59
N LEU A 147 -11.89 -27.65 6.63
CA LEU A 147 -13.07 -26.83 6.86
C LEU A 147 -13.91 -27.48 7.98
N ASN A 148 -14.30 -26.69 8.99
CA ASN A 148 -15.13 -27.10 10.13
C ASN A 148 -14.46 -28.06 11.15
N ASP A 149 -13.13 -28.03 11.27
CA ASP A 149 -12.38 -28.71 12.35
C ASP A 149 -12.35 -27.91 13.67
#